data_AF-A0A7K4L855-F1
#
_entry.id   AF-A0A7K4L855-F1
#
_cell.length_a   1.000
_cell.length_b   1.000
_cell.length_c   1.000
_cell.angle_alpha   90.00
_cell.angle_beta   90.00
_cell.angle_gamma   90.00
#
_symmetry.space_group_name_H-M   'P 1'
#
loop_
_entity.id
_entity.type
_entity.pdbx_description
1 polymer ?
#
loop_
_entity_poly.entity_id
_entity_poly.type
_entity_poly.pdbx_seq_one_letter_code
_entity_poly.pdbx_strand_id
1 'polypeptide(L)'
;RYWMNLTPSDILWNMSDTAWVKAAIGGVFSPWSQGTCVFIHALPQFDPRTILNTLCKYPVTTLCSAPTGYRMLVQHDLSSYTFKALKYCLTGGEPLNPEVLAQWKRQTGLDIYEGYGQTETGIVCANMKGMKIKPGSLGKATPPYDVQILDENGSILPPGKEGDIAIKLNAKRPFTFFSHYL
;
A
#
# COMPACT_ATOMS: atom_id res chain seq x y z
N ARG A 1 12.75 -4.02 -3.28
CA ARG A 1 12.94 -4.92 -2.12
C ARG A 1 11.63 -4.95 -1.32
N TYR A 2 10.83 -6.02 -1.43
CA TYR A 2 9.47 -6.19 -0.87
C TYR A 2 8.38 -5.25 -1.43
N TRP A 3 7.31 -4.98 -0.67
CA TRP A 3 6.06 -4.37 -1.14
C TRP A 3 6.22 -2.99 -1.80
N MET A 4 6.80 -2.02 -1.08
CA MET A 4 6.93 -0.64 -1.60
C MET A 4 7.92 -0.53 -2.76
N ASN A 5 8.85 -1.48 -2.85
CA ASN A 5 9.85 -1.57 -3.91
C ASN A 5 10.60 -0.26 -4.23
N LEU A 6 10.89 0.54 -3.20
CA LEU A 6 11.57 1.83 -3.33
C LEU A 6 13.08 1.67 -3.51
N THR A 7 13.69 2.70 -4.08
CA THR A 7 15.13 2.90 -4.28
C THR A 7 15.52 4.34 -3.94
N PRO A 8 16.82 4.66 -3.80
CA PRO A 8 17.28 6.04 -3.63
C PRO A 8 16.93 7.00 -4.77
N SER A 9 16.59 6.47 -5.96
CA SER A 9 16.19 7.27 -7.12
C SER A 9 14.69 7.59 -7.17
N ASP A 10 13.91 7.05 -6.23
CA ASP A 10 12.47 7.22 -6.21
C ASP A 10 12.04 8.46 -5.40
N ILE A 11 10.88 9.00 -5.78
CA ILE A 11 10.14 10.04 -5.07
C ILE A 11 8.78 9.46 -4.73
N LEU A 12 8.56 9.18 -3.45
CA LEU A 12 7.32 8.64 -2.91
C LEU A 12 6.39 9.78 -2.49
N TRP A 13 5.18 9.79 -3.03
CA TRP A 13 4.07 10.54 -2.48
C TRP A 13 3.11 9.58 -1.76
N ASN A 14 3.16 9.56 -0.43
CA ASN A 14 2.22 8.82 0.41
C ASN A 14 1.10 9.75 0.86
N MET A 15 -0.09 9.61 0.26
CA MET A 15 -1.28 10.38 0.62
C MET A 15 -1.89 9.81 1.90
N SER A 16 -1.48 10.38 3.03
CA SER A 16 -1.98 10.04 4.36
C SER A 16 -2.04 11.31 5.18
N ASP A 17 -3.11 11.46 5.97
CA ASP A 17 -3.12 12.43 7.06
C ASP A 17 -2.06 12.02 8.10
N THR A 18 -1.41 13.01 8.72
CA THR A 18 -0.26 12.83 9.61
C THR A 18 -0.61 12.16 10.94
N ALA A 19 -1.88 12.14 11.33
CA ALA A 19 -2.35 11.46 12.54
C ALA A 19 -2.38 9.93 12.40
N TRP A 20 -2.28 9.39 11.19
CA TRP A 20 -2.33 7.95 10.94
C TRP A 20 -0.95 7.30 10.93
N VAL A 21 -0.88 6.06 11.43
CA VAL A 21 0.33 5.22 11.36
C VAL A 21 0.89 5.09 9.93
N LYS A 22 0.02 5.17 8.92
CA LYS A 22 0.40 5.15 7.50
C LYS A 22 1.30 6.32 7.12
N ALA A 23 1.14 7.50 7.71
CA ALA A 23 2.04 8.63 7.48
C ALA A 23 3.43 8.35 8.06
N ALA A 24 3.50 7.85 9.29
CA ALA A 24 4.77 7.54 9.94
C ALA A 24 5.51 6.39 9.25
N ILE A 25 4.90 5.20 9.19
CA ILE A 25 5.53 4.01 8.62
C ILE A 25 5.72 4.16 7.12
N GLY A 26 4.68 4.56 6.39
CA GLY A 26 4.69 4.57 4.93
C GLY A 26 5.21 5.87 4.30
N GLY A 27 5.13 7.00 5.02
CA GLY A 27 5.56 8.31 4.52
C GLY A 27 6.90 8.77 5.06
N VAL A 28 7.44 8.17 6.13
CA VAL A 28 8.70 8.63 6.75
C VAL A 28 9.69 7.47 6.94
N PHE A 29 9.40 6.52 7.83
CA PHE A 29 10.38 5.51 8.25
C PHE A 29 10.76 4.54 7.11
N SER A 30 9.78 3.97 6.41
CA SER A 30 10.05 3.05 5.29
C SER A 30 10.83 3.72 4.15
N PRO A 31 10.41 4.87 3.58
CA PRO A 31 11.15 5.50 2.48
C PRO A 31 12.54 5.97 2.90
N TRP A 32 12.71 6.62 4.06
CA TRP A 32 14.02 7.12 4.47
C TRP A 32 15.02 6.01 4.78
N SER A 33 14.56 4.87 5.33
CA SER A 33 15.43 3.70 5.51
C SER A 33 16.00 3.16 4.18
N GLN A 34 15.38 3.49 3.05
CA GLN A 34 15.80 3.11 1.70
C GLN A 34 16.49 4.26 0.94
N GLY A 35 16.70 5.42 1.58
CA GLY A 35 17.25 6.61 0.94
C GLY A 35 16.31 7.30 -0.05
N THR A 36 15.01 7.00 0.00
CA THR A 36 14.00 7.52 -0.94
C THR A 36 13.54 8.92 -0.53
N CYS A 37 13.34 9.80 -1.52
CA CYS A 37 12.78 11.12 -1.31
C CYS A 37 11.28 11.02 -0.99
N VAL A 38 10.81 11.78 0.01
CA VAL A 38 9.40 11.88 0.39
C VAL A 38 8.83 13.19 -0.15
N PHE A 39 7.78 13.08 -0.95
CA PHE A 39 7.02 14.20 -1.48
C PHE A 39 5.80 14.47 -0.60
N ILE A 40 5.61 15.73 -0.21
CA ILE A 40 4.48 16.19 0.58
C ILE A 40 3.79 17.32 -0.19
N HIS A 41 2.46 17.22 -0.29
CA HIS A 41 1.62 18.30 -0.80
C HIS A 41 0.63 18.69 0.29
N ALA A 42 0.54 19.98 0.60
CA ALA A 42 -0.51 20.50 1.46
C ALA A 42 -1.84 20.40 0.69
N LEU A 43 -2.64 19.37 0.98
CA LEU A 43 -3.96 19.15 0.41
C LEU A 43 -4.99 19.24 1.54
N PRO A 44 -5.57 20.42 1.80
CA PRO A 44 -6.56 20.58 2.86
C PRO A 44 -7.83 19.76 2.61
N GLN A 45 -8.10 19.43 1.34
CA GLN A 45 -9.15 18.51 0.91
C GLN A 45 -8.62 17.63 -0.21
N PHE A 46 -9.18 16.42 -0.32
CA PHE A 46 -8.86 15.52 -1.43
C PHE A 46 -9.49 16.04 -2.72
N ASP A 47 -8.68 16.62 -3.61
CA ASP A 47 -9.11 17.06 -4.95
C ASP A 47 -8.40 16.24 -6.03
N PRO A 48 -9.12 15.37 -6.77
CA PRO A 48 -8.54 14.53 -7.82
C PRO A 48 -7.79 15.33 -8.89
N ARG A 49 -8.31 16.49 -9.31
CA ARG A 49 -7.66 17.29 -10.36
C ARG A 49 -6.32 17.84 -9.90
N THR A 50 -6.25 18.39 -8.69
CA THR A 50 -5.00 18.86 -8.10
C THR A 50 -3.98 17.71 -7.97
N ILE A 51 -4.42 16.53 -7.55
CA ILE A 51 -3.55 15.35 -7.43
C ILE A 51 -3.00 14.93 -8.80
N LEU A 52 -3.85 14.80 -9.81
CA LEU A 52 -3.45 14.41 -11.16
C LEU A 52 -2.51 15.45 -11.79
N ASN A 53 -2.82 16.73 -11.67
CA ASN A 53 -1.94 17.82 -12.13
C ASN A 53 -0.59 17.83 -11.39
N THR A 54 -0.58 17.49 -10.11
CA THR A 54 0.66 17.36 -9.32
C THR A 54 1.53 16.22 -9.86
N LEU A 55 0.93 15.07 -10.19
CA LEU A 55 1.64 13.94 -10.82
C LEU A 55 2.17 14.24 -12.23
N CYS A 56 1.50 15.12 -12.97
CA CYS A 56 2.01 15.63 -14.27
C CYS A 56 3.17 16.62 -14.09
N LYS A 57 3.13 17.46 -13.05
CA LYS A 57 4.11 18.54 -12.84
C LYS A 57 5.40 18.05 -12.18
N TYR A 58 5.26 17.25 -11.12
CA TYR A 58 6.39 16.82 -10.29
C TYR A 58 6.82 15.38 -10.64
N PRO A 59 8.12 15.05 -10.50
CA PRO A 59 8.65 13.74 -10.84
C PRO A 59 8.35 12.67 -9.77
N VAL A 60 7.11 12.59 -9.28
CA VAL A 60 6.67 11.55 -8.34
C VAL A 60 6.72 10.20 -9.05
N THR A 61 7.53 9.26 -8.55
CA THR A 61 7.71 7.94 -9.14
C THR A 61 6.79 6.89 -8.52
N THR A 62 6.43 7.09 -7.25
CA THR A 62 5.61 6.16 -6.48
C THR A 62 4.48 6.91 -5.79
N LEU A 63 3.24 6.49 -6.06
CA LEU A 63 2.04 6.99 -5.38
C LEU A 63 1.54 5.94 -4.41
N CYS A 64 1.29 6.31 -3.17
CA CYS A 64 0.52 5.49 -2.22
C CYS A 64 -0.74 6.24 -1.80
N SER A 65 -1.89 5.60 -1.93
CA SER A 65 -3.20 6.13 -1.54
C SER A 65 -4.01 5.07 -0.80
N ALA A 66 -5.11 5.44 -0.15
CA ALA A 66 -6.17 4.47 0.17
C ALA A 66 -6.96 4.12 -1.12
N PRO A 67 -7.66 2.97 -1.17
CA PRO A 67 -8.51 2.61 -2.30
C PRO A 67 -9.57 3.66 -2.63
N THR A 68 -10.11 4.34 -1.62
CA THR A 68 -11.05 5.44 -1.81
C THR A 68 -10.45 6.59 -2.64
N GLY A 69 -9.18 6.91 -2.44
CA GLY A 69 -8.51 7.92 -3.28
C GLY A 69 -8.36 7.48 -4.74
N TYR A 70 -7.98 6.22 -4.99
CA TYR A 70 -7.96 5.68 -6.37
C TYR A 70 -9.35 5.68 -7.00
N ARG A 71 -10.40 5.35 -6.23
CA ARG A 71 -11.79 5.38 -6.70
C ARG A 71 -12.20 6.78 -7.17
N MET A 72 -11.79 7.83 -6.47
CA MET A 72 -12.04 9.21 -6.89
C MET A 72 -11.23 9.60 -8.12
N LEU A 73 -9.96 9.17 -8.21
CA LEU A 73 -9.10 9.47 -9.35
C LEU A 73 -9.63 8.86 -10.66
N VAL A 74 -10.05 7.59 -10.63
CA VAL A 74 -10.49 6.88 -11.84
C VAL A 74 -11.80 7.41 -12.43
N GLN A 75 -12.56 8.24 -11.70
CA GLN A 75 -13.74 8.95 -12.23
C GLN A 75 -13.38 10.03 -13.26
N HIS A 76 -12.11 10.43 -13.32
CA HIS A 76 -11.60 11.33 -14.35
C HIS A 76 -11.06 10.56 -15.54
N ASP A 77 -11.01 11.21 -16.70
CA ASP A 77 -10.30 10.69 -17.87
C ASP A 77 -8.78 10.82 -17.66
N LEU A 78 -8.17 9.75 -17.14
CA LEU A 78 -6.74 9.72 -16.84
C LEU A 78 -5.88 9.70 -18.11
N SER A 79 -6.47 9.37 -19.28
CA SER A 79 -5.73 9.39 -20.56
C SER A 79 -5.37 10.81 -21.01
N SER A 80 -6.07 11.82 -20.48
CA SER A 80 -5.74 13.24 -20.68
C SER A 80 -4.52 13.72 -19.86
N TYR A 81 -4.01 12.89 -18.95
CA TYR A 81 -2.89 13.22 -18.08
C TYR A 81 -1.63 12.44 -18.49
N THR A 82 -0.55 13.16 -18.74
CA THR A 82 0.78 12.55 -18.94
C THR A 82 1.60 12.66 -17.67
N PHE A 83 1.70 11.55 -16.92
CA PHE A 83 2.49 11.53 -15.69
C PHE A 83 3.99 11.59 -16.01
N LYS A 84 4.71 12.48 -15.32
CA LYS A 84 6.12 12.75 -15.64
C LYS A 84 7.05 11.59 -15.31
N ALA A 85 6.78 10.87 -14.22
CA ALA A 85 7.67 9.83 -13.71
C ALA A 85 6.97 8.63 -13.02
N LEU A 86 5.63 8.68 -12.89
CA LEU A 86 4.88 7.69 -12.11
C LEU A 86 5.04 6.29 -12.71
N LYS A 87 5.51 5.35 -11.89
CA LYS A 87 5.80 3.96 -12.32
C LYS A 87 5.35 2.89 -11.34
N TYR A 88 4.92 3.27 -10.13
CA TYR A 88 4.51 2.32 -9.10
C TYR A 88 3.38 2.90 -8.23
N CYS A 89 2.32 2.13 -8.03
CA CYS A 89 1.12 2.57 -7.32
C CYS A 89 0.80 1.58 -6.19
N LEU A 90 0.63 2.07 -4.98
CA LEU A 90 0.45 1.28 -3.76
C LEU A 90 -0.89 1.62 -3.12
N THR A 91 -1.56 0.62 -2.55
CA THR A 91 -2.79 0.86 -1.79
C THR A 91 -2.88 0.01 -0.53
N GLY A 92 -3.62 0.49 0.47
CA GLY A 92 -3.87 -0.25 1.70
C GLY A 92 -4.71 0.56 2.68
N GLY A 93 -5.32 -0.14 3.64
CA GLY A 93 -6.22 0.39 4.67
C GLY A 93 -7.69 0.08 4.45
N GLU A 94 -8.10 -0.24 3.22
CA GLU A 94 -9.45 -0.68 2.86
C GLU A 94 -9.32 -1.78 1.77
N PRO A 95 -10.37 -2.58 1.52
CA PRO A 95 -10.40 -3.50 0.38
C PRO A 95 -10.39 -2.74 -0.96
N LEU A 96 -9.50 -3.13 -1.88
CA LEU A 96 -9.49 -2.61 -3.24
C LEU A 96 -10.57 -3.24 -4.11
N ASN A 97 -11.50 -2.41 -4.61
CA ASN A 97 -12.49 -2.85 -5.59
C ASN A 97 -11.81 -3.28 -6.91
N PRO A 98 -12.05 -4.51 -7.42
CA PRO A 98 -11.50 -4.99 -8.69
C PRO A 98 -11.73 -4.06 -9.88
N GLU A 99 -12.87 -3.36 -9.95
CA GLU A 99 -13.16 -2.42 -11.04
C GLU A 99 -12.25 -1.20 -10.98
N VAL A 100 -11.94 -0.69 -9.79
CA VAL A 100 -10.99 0.43 -9.62
C VAL A 100 -9.60 0.02 -10.09
N LEU A 101 -9.16 -1.20 -9.75
CA LEU A 101 -7.89 -1.76 -10.23
C LEU A 101 -7.88 -1.88 -11.77
N ALA A 102 -8.93 -2.43 -12.36
CA ALA A 102 -9.04 -2.61 -13.80
C ALA A 102 -9.09 -1.27 -14.55
N GLN A 103 -9.86 -0.31 -14.05
CA GLN A 103 -9.99 1.02 -14.63
C GLN A 103 -8.68 1.82 -14.54
N TRP A 104 -7.98 1.77 -13.40
CA TRP A 104 -6.67 2.39 -13.26
C TRP A 104 -5.67 1.81 -14.26
N LYS A 105 -5.60 0.47 -14.36
CA LYS A 105 -4.72 -0.22 -15.30
C LYS A 105 -5.03 0.14 -16.75
N ARG A 106 -6.31 0.19 -17.11
CA ARG A 106 -6.76 0.53 -18.47
C ARG A 106 -6.37 1.95 -18.88
N GLN A 107 -6.53 2.93 -17.99
CA GLN A 107 -6.30 4.33 -18.34
C GLN A 107 -4.85 4.78 -18.17
N THR A 108 -4.07 4.14 -17.28
CA THR A 108 -2.69 4.56 -16.95
C THR A 108 -1.61 3.57 -17.38
N GLY A 109 -1.99 2.33 -17.69
CA GLY A 109 -1.05 1.22 -17.92
C GLY A 109 -0.39 0.68 -16.65
N LEU A 110 -0.63 1.27 -15.48
CA LEU A 110 0.01 0.90 -14.21
C LEU A 110 -0.88 -0.03 -13.37
N ASP A 111 -0.25 -0.94 -12.63
CA ASP A 111 -0.96 -1.77 -11.64
C ASP A 111 -1.01 -1.07 -10.27
N ILE A 112 -2.01 -1.43 -9.44
CA ILE A 112 -2.08 -1.02 -8.04
C ILE A 112 -1.72 -2.23 -7.16
N TYR A 113 -0.67 -2.08 -6.35
CA TYR A 113 -0.16 -3.12 -5.47
C TYR A 113 -0.74 -2.96 -4.07
N GLU A 114 -1.74 -3.79 -3.75
CA GLU A 114 -2.41 -3.78 -2.44
C GLU A 114 -1.55 -4.41 -1.35
N GLY A 115 -1.54 -3.75 -0.18
CA GLY A 115 -0.94 -4.24 1.05
C GLY A 115 -1.95 -4.17 2.20
N TYR A 116 -1.94 -5.21 3.02
CA TYR A 116 -2.72 -5.35 4.23
C TYR A 116 -1.83 -5.23 5.45
N GLY A 117 -2.32 -4.53 6.46
CA GLY A 117 -1.60 -4.26 7.68
C GLY A 117 -2.48 -3.60 8.72
N GLN A 118 -1.93 -3.42 9.91
CA GLN A 118 -2.59 -2.77 11.03
C GLN A 118 -1.62 -1.84 11.76
N THR A 119 -2.14 -0.99 12.65
CA THR A 119 -1.32 -0.09 13.47
C THR A 119 -0.29 -0.88 14.29
N GLU A 120 -0.68 -2.06 14.76
CA GLU A 120 0.08 -2.91 15.67
C GLU A 120 1.24 -3.63 15.00
N THR A 121 1.17 -3.84 13.69
CA THR A 121 2.04 -4.77 12.96
C THR A 121 2.66 -4.15 11.71
N GLY A 122 2.23 -2.97 11.29
CA GLY A 122 2.59 -2.44 9.98
C GLY A 122 2.02 -3.32 8.86
N ILE A 123 2.77 -3.49 7.77
CA ILE A 123 2.33 -4.28 6.61
C ILE A 123 2.63 -5.75 6.81
N VAL A 124 1.58 -6.58 6.79
CA VAL A 124 1.65 -8.02 7.06
C VAL A 124 1.63 -8.82 5.77
N CYS A 125 0.70 -8.52 4.87
CA CYS A 125 0.54 -9.18 3.58
C CYS A 125 0.58 -8.15 2.46
N ALA A 126 1.12 -8.51 1.30
CA ALA A 126 1.07 -7.64 0.15
C ALA A 126 1.21 -8.34 -1.20
N ASN A 127 0.69 -7.68 -2.22
CA ASN A 127 1.03 -7.94 -3.62
C ASN A 127 2.37 -7.26 -3.93
N MET A 128 3.45 -8.03 -4.09
CA MET A 128 4.78 -7.50 -4.36
C MET A 128 5.09 -7.47 -5.86
N LYS A 129 5.99 -6.57 -6.29
CA LYS A 129 6.45 -6.49 -7.68
C LYS A 129 6.91 -7.86 -8.19
N GLY A 130 6.43 -8.25 -9.37
CA GLY A 130 6.70 -9.55 -9.99
C GLY A 130 5.69 -10.65 -9.63
N MET A 131 4.81 -10.42 -8.66
CA MET A 131 3.69 -11.33 -8.40
C MET A 131 2.53 -11.08 -9.37
N LYS A 132 1.80 -12.14 -9.73
CA LYS A 132 0.50 -12.01 -10.39
C LYS A 132 -0.50 -11.45 -9.38
N ILE A 133 -0.98 -10.23 -9.63
CA ILE A 133 -2.05 -9.61 -8.84
C ILE A 133 -3.34 -10.40 -9.09
N LYS A 134 -3.96 -10.86 -8.00
CA LYS A 134 -5.27 -11.52 -8.01
C LYS A 134 -6.27 -10.56 -7.37
N PRO A 135 -7.24 -10.01 -8.11
CA PRO A 135 -8.24 -9.12 -7.54
C PRO A 135 -8.95 -9.78 -6.34
N GLY A 136 -9.12 -9.03 -5.24
CA GLY A 136 -9.67 -9.53 -3.98
C GLY A 136 -8.68 -10.30 -3.09
N SER A 137 -7.42 -10.47 -3.50
CA SER A 137 -6.37 -11.08 -2.68
C SER A 137 -5.42 -10.03 -2.09
N LEU A 138 -5.20 -10.11 -0.77
CA LEU A 138 -4.24 -9.29 -0.03
C LEU A 138 -2.77 -9.62 -0.36
N GLY A 139 -2.53 -10.57 -1.28
CA GLY A 139 -1.22 -11.03 -1.68
C GLY A 139 -0.65 -12.09 -0.75
N LYS A 140 0.65 -12.00 -0.45
CA LYS A 140 1.37 -12.98 0.39
C LYS A 140 1.98 -12.31 1.61
N ALA A 141 2.27 -13.11 2.64
CA ALA A 141 3.02 -12.68 3.80
C ALA A 141 4.31 -11.93 3.39
N THR A 142 4.55 -10.80 4.04
CA THR A 142 5.75 -10.00 3.86
C THR A 142 6.76 -10.36 4.95
N PRO A 143 8.06 -10.45 4.64
CA PRO A 143 9.06 -10.73 5.68
C PRO A 143 9.05 -9.65 6.77
N PRO A 144 9.21 -10.02 8.05
CA PRO A 144 9.57 -11.34 8.56
C PRO A 144 8.37 -12.23 8.96
N TYR A 145 7.15 -11.88 8.57
CA TYR A 145 5.95 -12.51 9.13
C TYR A 145 5.69 -13.91 8.59
N ASP A 146 5.44 -14.83 9.52
CA ASP A 146 4.86 -16.14 9.28
C ASP A 146 3.35 -16.03 9.53
N VAL A 147 2.60 -15.78 8.46
CA VAL A 147 1.15 -15.57 8.49
C VAL A 147 0.44 -16.91 8.33
N GLN A 148 -0.45 -17.21 9.25
CA GLN A 148 -1.26 -18.42 9.30
C GLN A 148 -2.75 -18.06 9.27
N ILE A 149 -3.58 -19.02 8.87
CA ILE A 149 -5.03 -18.95 9.03
C ILE A 149 -5.39 -19.95 10.12
N LEU A 150 -6.03 -19.48 11.20
CA LEU A 150 -6.38 -20.30 12.35
C LEU A 150 -7.90 -20.53 12.42
N ASP A 151 -8.29 -21.68 12.95
CA ASP A 151 -9.66 -21.89 13.42
C ASP A 151 -9.88 -21.31 14.83
N GLU A 152 -11.12 -21.42 15.34
CA GLU A 152 -11.52 -20.96 16.67
C GLU A 152 -10.74 -21.61 17.83
N ASN A 153 -10.12 -22.77 17.58
CA ASN A 153 -9.32 -23.51 18.57
C ASN A 153 -7.82 -23.17 18.45
N GLY A 154 -7.44 -22.26 17.55
CA GLY A 154 -6.05 -21.86 17.31
C GLY A 154 -5.25 -22.83 16.45
N SER A 155 -5.91 -23.78 15.77
CA SER A 155 -5.26 -24.73 14.87
C SER A 155 -5.09 -24.18 13.46
N ILE A 156 -3.96 -24.48 12.81
CA ILE A 156 -3.69 -24.01 11.44
C ILE A 156 -4.61 -24.73 10.44
N LEU A 157 -5.29 -23.94 9.60
CA LEU A 157 -6.20 -24.42 8.57
C LEU A 157 -5.50 -24.65 7.21
N PRO A 158 -5.94 -25.64 6.42
CA PRO A 158 -5.45 -25.85 5.06
C PRO A 158 -5.98 -24.78 4.08
N PRO A 159 -5.36 -24.63 2.89
CA PRO A 159 -5.82 -23.69 1.88
C PRO A 159 -7.30 -23.90 1.50
N GLY A 160 -8.04 -22.79 1.36
CA GLY A 160 -9.46 -22.80 0.96
C GLY A 160 -10.45 -22.90 2.12
N LYS A 161 -9.99 -22.88 3.37
CA LYS A 161 -10.82 -22.75 4.56
C LYS A 161 -10.75 -21.33 5.11
N GLU A 162 -11.88 -20.84 5.59
CA GLU A 162 -12.01 -19.54 6.24
C GLU A 162 -11.61 -19.65 7.72
N GLY A 163 -10.94 -18.61 8.23
CA GLY A 163 -10.46 -18.51 9.60
C GLY A 163 -9.76 -17.17 9.84
N ASP A 164 -9.15 -17.03 11.02
CA ASP A 164 -8.52 -15.79 11.45
C ASP A 164 -7.09 -15.65 10.95
N ILE A 165 -6.73 -14.46 10.46
CA ILE A 165 -5.35 -14.12 10.08
C ILE A 165 -4.52 -13.97 11.37
N ALA A 166 -3.55 -14.85 11.56
CA ALA A 166 -2.65 -14.84 12.69
C ALA A 166 -1.19 -14.68 12.25
N ILE A 167 -0.38 -14.05 13.10
CA ILE A 167 1.08 -13.98 12.92
C ILE A 167 1.71 -14.87 13.97
N LYS A 168 2.45 -15.88 13.53
CA LYS A 168 3.17 -16.77 14.46
C LYS A 168 4.29 -16.00 15.15
N LEU A 169 4.22 -15.95 16.48
CA LEU A 169 5.27 -15.40 17.31
C LEU A 169 6.24 -16.51 17.69
N ASN A 170 7.50 -16.37 17.28
CA ASN A 170 8.59 -17.19 17.82
C ASN A 170 9.05 -16.58 19.16
N ALA A 171 10.00 -17.22 19.87
CA ALA A 171 10.52 -16.74 21.15
C ALA A 171 11.04 -15.28 21.15
N LYS A 172 11.30 -14.70 19.97
CA LYS A 172 11.58 -13.28 19.78
C LYS A 172 10.38 -12.60 19.13
N ARG A 173 9.73 -11.68 19.87
CA ARG A 173 8.72 -10.76 19.32
C ARG A 173 9.34 -9.97 18.16
N PRO A 174 8.69 -9.88 16.97
CA PRO A 174 9.18 -9.02 15.90
C PRO A 174 9.34 -7.59 16.40
N PHE A 175 10.47 -6.96 16.11
CA PHE A 175 10.75 -5.57 16.54
C PHE A 175 9.73 -4.56 15.99
N THR A 176 9.01 -4.94 14.94
CA THR A 176 7.97 -4.16 14.27
C THR A 176 6.65 -4.12 15.01
N PHE A 177 6.46 -4.95 16.04
CA PHE A 177 5.20 -5.01 16.78
C PHE A 177 5.09 -3.85 17.77
N PHE A 178 4.01 -3.09 17.63
CA PHE A 178 3.55 -2.12 18.63
C PHE A 178 3.44 -2.79 20.00
N SER A 179 3.83 -2.08 21.07
CA SER A 179 3.90 -2.69 22.40
C SER A 179 2.54 -2.71 23.11
N HIS A 180 1.90 -1.56 23.25
CA HIS A 180 0.58 -1.40 23.89
C HIS A 180 0.01 -0.01 23.57
N TYR A 181 -1.33 0.11 23.55
CA TYR A 181 -2.00 1.40 23.61
C TYR A 181 -1.92 1.93 25.04
N LEU A 182 -1.68 3.23 25.19
CA LEU A 182 -1.70 3.93 26.47
C LEU A 182 -3.14 4.31 26.84
#